data_AF-I1CK59-F1
#
_entry.id   AF-I1CK59-F1
#
_cell.length_a   1.000
_cell.length_b   1.000
_cell.length_c   1.000
_cell.angle_alpha   90.00
_cell.angle_beta   90.00
_cell.angle_gamma   90.00
#
_symmetry.space_group_name_H-M   'P 1'
#
loop_
_entity.id
_entity.type
_entity.pdbx_description
1 polymer ?
#
loop_
_entity_poly.entity_id
_entity_poly.type
_entity_poly.pdbx_seq_one_letter_code
_entity_poly.pdbx_strand_id
1 'polypeptide(L)' 'MKIASIVLLALGSYLLNSNVAEAQDACWRVCFPEERECPEGWDPKQFGDCWTCCQDEDN' A
#
# COMPACT_ATOMS: atom_id res chain seq x y z
N MET A 1 8.35 -40.22 7.35
CA MET A 1 8.27 -38.99 8.16
C MET A 1 9.36 -38.04 7.71
N LYS A 2 9.09 -37.14 6.76
CA LYS A 2 10.04 -36.15 6.19
C LYS A 2 9.33 -35.16 5.26
N ILE A 3 8.26 -35.63 4.62
CA ILE A 3 7.37 -34.83 3.75
C ILE A 3 6.53 -33.81 4.52
N ALA A 4 6.24 -34.04 5.80
CA ALA A 4 5.49 -33.08 6.64
C ALA A 4 6.25 -31.76 6.84
N SER A 5 7.59 -31.79 6.82
CA SER A 5 8.42 -30.61 7.06
C SER A 5 8.45 -29.64 5.90
N ILE A 6 8.27 -30.11 4.66
CA ILE A 6 8.33 -29.26 3.46
C ILE A 6 7.03 -28.45 3.31
N VAL A 7 5.89 -29.04 3.66
CA VAL A 7 4.57 -28.39 3.57
C VAL A 7 4.46 -27.21 4.53
N LEU A 8 5.04 -27.32 5.74
CA LEU A 8 5.03 -26.25 6.74
C LEU A 8 5.82 -25.01 6.29
N LEU A 9 6.96 -25.22 5.63
CA LEU A 9 7.80 -24.11 5.15
C LEU A 9 7.15 -23.35 4.00
N ALA A 10 6.48 -24.05 3.07
CA ALA A 10 5.80 -23.41 1.96
C ALA A 10 4.66 -22.50 2.44
N LEU A 11 3.80 -22.98 3.35
CA LEU A 11 2.66 -22.22 3.88
C LEU A 11 3.08 -21.01 4.72
N GLY A 12 4.19 -21.11 5.48
CA GLY A 12 4.71 -20.00 6.28
C GLY A 12 5.15 -18.81 5.44
N SER A 13 5.75 -19.05 4.27
CA SER A 13 6.20 -18.00 3.34
C SER A 13 5.03 -17.24 2.72
N TYR A 14 3.88 -17.89 2.47
CA TYR A 14 2.70 -17.21 1.93
C TYR A 14 2.06 -16.24 2.93
N LEU A 15 2.19 -16.48 4.24
CA LEU A 15 1.61 -15.63 5.28
C LEU A 15 2.47 -14.41 5.65
N LEU A 16 3.79 -14.46 5.37
CA LEU A 16 4.73 -13.39 5.69
C LEU A 16 4.82 -12.29 4.61
N ASN A 17 4.15 -12.46 3.47
CA ASN A 17 4.38 -11.66 2.27
C ASN A 17 3.39 -10.50 2.08
N SER A 18 2.63 -10.10 3.11
CA SER A 18 1.55 -9.11 2.98
C SER A 18 1.67 -7.88 3.88
N ASN A 19 2.87 -7.52 4.32
CA ASN A 19 3.13 -6.17 4.81
C ASN A 19 4.35 -5.57 4.13
N VAL A 20 4.22 -5.33 2.82
CA VAL A 20 4.84 -4.12 2.27
C VAL A 20 4.13 -2.96 2.96
N ALA A 21 4.61 -2.60 4.16
CA ALA A 21 4.66 -1.21 4.54
C ALA A 21 5.69 -0.60 3.58
N GLU A 22 5.24 -0.37 2.35
CA GLU A 22 5.79 0.68 1.52
C GLU A 22 5.85 1.93 2.40
N ALA A 23 6.83 2.80 2.21
CA ALA A 23 6.82 4.12 2.83
C ALA A 23 5.38 4.66 2.72
N GLN A 24 4.69 4.78 3.85
CA GLN A 24 3.25 5.03 3.83
C GLN A 24 3.11 6.49 3.50
N ASP A 25 3.01 6.82 2.21
CA ASP A 25 2.77 8.18 1.77
C ASP A 25 1.68 8.79 2.67
N ALA A 26 1.97 9.97 3.20
CA ALA A 26 1.01 10.65 4.03
C ALA A 26 -0.14 11.06 3.10
N CYS A 27 -1.26 10.35 3.16
CA CYS A 27 -2.43 10.63 2.34
C CYS A 27 -3.55 11.30 3.14
N TRP A 28 -4.28 12.20 2.50
CA TRP A 28 -5.52 12.71 3.07
C TRP A 28 -6.56 11.60 3.21
N ARG A 29 -7.31 11.62 4.31
CA ARG A 29 -8.41 10.67 4.56
C ARG A 29 -9.71 11.19 3.96
N VAL A 30 -9.72 11.37 2.65
CA VAL A 30 -10.86 11.85 1.87
C VAL A 30 -10.92 11.09 0.55
N CYS A 31 -12.13 10.84 0.06
CA CYS A 31 -12.37 10.26 -1.25
C CYS A 31 -13.03 11.31 -2.12
N PHE A 32 -12.31 11.76 -3.15
CA PHE A 32 -12.85 12.59 -4.21
C PHE A 32 -13.33 11.71 -5.36
N PRO A 33 -14.49 12.05 -5.96
CA PRO A 33 -15.03 11.27 -7.08
C PRO A 33 -14.24 11.45 -8.39
N GLU A 34 -13.44 12.51 -8.50
CA GLU A 34 -12.65 12.86 -9.67
C GLU A 34 -11.25 13.36 -9.27
N GLU A 35 -10.31 13.25 -10.20
CA GLU A 35 -8.94 13.77 -10.03
C GLU A 35 -8.98 15.28 -9.81
N ARG A 36 -8.14 15.76 -8.89
CA ARG A 36 -8.11 17.17 -8.52
C ARG A 36 -6.68 17.64 -8.32
N GLU A 37 -6.49 18.95 -8.46
CA GLU A 37 -5.24 19.60 -8.10
C GLU A 37 -5.01 19.51 -6.58
N CYS A 38 -3.80 19.07 -6.21
CA CYS A 38 -3.33 18.99 -4.85
C CYS A 38 -2.44 20.20 -4.52
N PRO A 39 -2.34 20.61 -3.24
CA PRO A 39 -1.45 21.69 -2.83
C PRO A 39 0.01 21.39 -3.17
N GLU A 40 0.87 22.41 -3.16
CA GLU A 40 2.31 22.25 -3.39
C GLU A 40 2.92 21.19 -2.46
N GLY A 41 3.70 20.27 -3.04
CA GLY A 41 4.31 19.14 -2.34
C GLY A 41 3.35 17.97 -2.08
N TRP A 42 2.18 17.95 -2.71
CA TRP A 42 1.23 16.84 -2.69
C TRP A 42 0.86 16.45 -4.11
N ASP A 43 0.72 15.16 -4.35
CA ASP A 43 0.38 14.59 -5.65
C ASP A 43 -0.98 13.87 -5.59
N PRO A 44 -1.79 13.97 -6.65
CA PRO A 44 -3.04 13.22 -6.73
C PRO A 44 -2.73 11.73 -6.91
N LYS A 45 -3.29 10.89 -6.02
CA LYS A 45 -3.24 9.42 -6.13
C LYS A 45 -4.65 8.83 -6.16
N GLN A 46 -4.82 7.80 -6.99
CA GLN A 46 -6.07 7.08 -7.13
C GLN A 46 -6.02 5.75 -6.38
N PHE A 47 -6.99 5.53 -5.49
CA PHE A 47 -7.20 4.28 -4.76
C PHE A 47 -8.57 3.71 -5.12
N GLY A 48 -8.59 2.72 -6.02
CA GLY A 48 -9.83 2.20 -6.59
C GLY A 48 -10.57 3.29 -7.36
N ASP A 49 -11.81 3.57 -6.98
CA ASP A 49 -12.63 4.63 -7.59
C ASP A 49 -12.49 6.00 -6.90
N CYS A 50 -11.60 6.12 -5.91
CA CYS A 50 -11.39 7.33 -5.12
C CYS A 50 -10.09 8.04 -5.51
N TRP A 51 -10.14 9.36 -5.60
CA TRP A 51 -8.97 10.23 -5.67
C TRP A 51 -8.67 10.85 -4.30
N THR A 52 -7.40 11.01 -3.97
CA THR A 52 -6.93 11.73 -2.78
C THR A 52 -5.59 12.41 -3.08
N CYS A 53 -5.12 13.26 -2.17
CA CYS A 53 -3.79 13.84 -2.25
C CYS A 53 -2.86 13.09 -1.28
N CYS A 54 -1.68 12.71 -1.75
CA CYS A 54 -0.64 12.07 -0.94
C CYS A 54 0.68 12.83 -1.06
N GLN A 55 1.52 12.70 -0.04
CA GLN A 55 2.88 13.23 -0.03
C GLN A 55 3.85 12.08 0.25
N ASP A 56 4.85 11.92 -0.59
CA ASP A 56 5.94 10.95 -0.39
C ASP A 56 6.84 11.49 0.75
N GLU A 57 7.28 10.62 1.68
CA GLU A 57 8.11 11.04 2.83
C GLU A 57 9.59 11.32 2.48
N ASP A 58 9.96 11.40 1.21
CA ASP A 58 11.33 11.69 0.76
C ASP A 58 11.51 13.19 0.46
N ASN A 59 11.89 13.97 1.49
CA ASN A 59 12.50 15.31 1.31
C ASN A 59 13.95 15.20 0.83
#